data_AF-A0A238VDD7-F1
#
_entry.id   AF-A0A238VDD7-F1
#
_cell.length_a   1.000
_cell.length_b   1.000
_cell.length_c   1.000
_cell.angle_alpha   90.00
_cell.angle_beta   90.00
_cell.angle_gamma   90.00
#
_symmetry.space_group_name_H-M   'P 1'
#
loop_
_entity.id
_entity.type
_entity.pdbx_description
1 polymer ?
#
loop_
_entity_poly.entity_id
_entity_poly.type
_entity_poly.pdbx_seq_one_letter_code
_entity_poly.pdbx_strand_id
1 'polypeptide(L)'
;MYVPTDVPDRCPTCDRPYESVSRHTGGFSVNLLDNDRYQRVCFHPVTDGENTPAMDCYHHTHAEAGVDGSTAGVDGSTAGVDGSASREFGGSDAHKRER
;
A
#
# COMPACT_ATOMS: atom_id res chain seq x y z
N MET A 1 3.76 3.66 -22.42
CA MET A 1 3.96 4.42 -21.17
C MET A 1 4.70 5.71 -21.52
N TYR A 2 4.28 6.84 -20.97
CA TYR A 2 4.98 8.11 -21.10
C TYR A 2 4.83 8.94 -19.81
N VAL A 3 5.65 9.98 -19.64
CA VAL A 3 5.52 10.95 -18.55
C VAL A 3 4.63 12.10 -19.01
N PRO A 4 3.46 12.33 -18.41
CA PRO A 4 2.61 13.47 -18.77
C PRO A 4 3.29 14.81 -18.38
N THR A 5 3.03 15.87 -19.15
CA THR A 5 3.64 17.20 -18.96
C THR A 5 2.73 18.17 -18.20
N ASP A 6 1.42 17.91 -18.19
CA ASP A 6 0.43 18.69 -17.46
C ASP A 6 0.00 17.88 -16.24
N VAL A 7 0.72 18.05 -15.14
CA VAL A 7 0.59 17.22 -13.94
C VAL A 7 0.32 18.10 -12.72
N PRO A 8 -0.62 17.72 -11.84
CA PRO A 8 -0.95 18.52 -10.65
C PRO A 8 0.16 18.43 -9.60
N ASP A 9 0.29 19.44 -8.73
CA ASP A 9 1.31 19.44 -7.67
C ASP A 9 1.07 18.39 -6.56
N ARG A 10 -0.16 17.86 -6.47
CA ARG A 10 -0.59 16.85 -5.48
C ARG A 10 -1.24 15.66 -6.18
N CYS A 11 -1.08 14.47 -5.59
CA CYS A 11 -1.68 13.26 -6.12
C CYS A 11 -3.21 13.35 -6.06
N PRO A 12 -3.94 13.27 -7.19
CA PRO A 12 -5.40 13.38 -7.22
C PRO A 12 -6.14 12.28 -6.44
N THR A 13 -5.47 11.16 -6.18
CA THR A 13 -6.07 10.02 -5.48
C THR A 13 -5.97 10.13 -3.96
N CYS A 14 -4.91 10.77 -3.43
CA CYS A 14 -4.65 10.77 -1.99
C CYS A 14 -4.24 12.12 -1.40
N ASP A 15 -4.17 13.17 -2.23
CA ASP A 15 -3.80 14.54 -1.88
C ASP A 15 -2.42 14.70 -1.21
N ARG A 16 -1.52 13.73 -1.40
CA ARG A 16 -0.12 13.78 -0.93
C ARG A 16 0.84 14.24 -2.02
N PRO A 17 2.02 14.79 -1.67
CA PRO A 17 3.13 14.86 -2.60
C PRO A 17 3.49 13.48 -3.16
N TYR A 18 4.02 13.49 -4.37
CA TYR A 18 4.46 12.31 -5.10
C TYR A 18 5.75 12.68 -5.84
N GLU A 19 6.60 11.69 -6.07
CA GLU A 19 7.89 11.92 -6.72
C GLU A 19 7.79 11.92 -8.25
N SER A 20 6.97 11.02 -8.81
CA SER A 20 6.83 10.90 -10.26
C SER A 20 5.47 10.36 -10.70
N VAL A 21 5.09 10.67 -11.93
CA VAL A 21 3.86 10.18 -12.55
C VAL A 21 4.15 9.59 -13.93
N SER A 22 3.47 8.49 -14.25
CA SER A 22 3.48 7.88 -15.57
C SER A 22 2.06 7.61 -16.06
N ARG A 23 1.84 7.74 -17.37
CA ARG A 23 0.58 7.36 -18.02
C ARG A 23 0.71 6.04 -18.76
N HIS A 24 -0.26 5.16 -18.55
CA HIS A 24 -0.37 3.84 -19.17
C HIS A 24 -1.69 3.74 -19.95
N THR A 25 -1.60 3.44 -21.25
CA THR A 25 -2.73 3.23 -22.17
C THR A 25 -3.01 1.74 -22.44
N GLY A 26 -2.30 0.85 -21.75
CA GLY A 26 -2.42 -0.61 -21.88
C GLY A 26 -2.09 -1.31 -20.57
N GLY A 27 -1.98 -2.64 -20.60
CA GLY A 27 -1.64 -3.43 -19.41
C GLY A 27 -0.26 -3.08 -18.85
N PHE A 28 -0.14 -3.10 -17.52
CA PHE A 28 1.12 -2.93 -16.80
C PHE A 28 1.07 -3.71 -15.48
N SER A 29 2.25 -3.98 -14.91
CA SER A 29 2.40 -4.67 -13.64
C SER A 29 3.03 -3.74 -12.61
N VAL A 30 2.62 -3.88 -11.35
CA VAL A 30 3.18 -3.16 -10.22
C VAL A 30 3.54 -4.17 -9.16
N ASN A 31 4.80 -4.15 -8.71
CA ASN A 31 5.26 -4.88 -7.54
C ASN A 31 5.90 -3.89 -6.57
N LEU A 32 5.38 -3.84 -5.34
CA LEU A 32 5.86 -2.94 -4.28
C LEU A 32 6.66 -3.67 -3.19
N LEU A 33 6.66 -5.02 -3.19
CA LEU A 33 7.25 -5.79 -2.09
C LEU A 33 8.77 -5.68 -2.02
N ASP A 34 9.43 -5.42 -3.15
CA ASP A 34 10.89 -5.34 -3.27
C ASP A 34 11.33 -4.03 -3.95
N ASN A 35 10.72 -2.91 -3.54
CA ASN A 35 11.02 -1.60 -4.12
C ASN A 35 11.65 -0.65 -3.11
N ASP A 36 12.96 -0.43 -3.25
CA ASP A 36 13.74 0.43 -2.36
C ASP A 36 13.36 1.92 -2.48
N ARG A 37 12.78 2.34 -3.61
CA ARG A 37 12.46 3.74 -3.89
C ARG A 37 11.01 4.09 -3.56
N TYR A 38 10.07 3.28 -4.03
CA TYR A 38 8.64 3.57 -3.97
C TYR A 38 7.92 2.60 -3.04
N GLN A 39 7.20 3.15 -2.06
CA GLN A 39 6.42 2.36 -1.12
C GLN A 39 4.96 2.21 -1.57
N ARG A 40 4.48 3.12 -2.41
CA ARG A 40 3.08 3.21 -2.80
C ARG A 40 2.95 3.78 -4.20
N VAL A 41 1.98 3.25 -4.95
CA VAL A 41 1.52 3.82 -6.21
C VAL A 41 0.02 4.08 -6.11
N CYS A 42 -0.41 5.29 -6.47
CA CYS A 42 -1.80 5.68 -6.59
C CYS A 42 -2.22 5.66 -8.07
N PHE A 43 -3.42 5.15 -8.33
CA PHE A 43 -3.98 5.07 -9.69
C PHE A 43 -5.08 6.11 -9.85
N HIS A 44 -5.07 6.84 -10.97
CA HIS A 44 -6.10 7.78 -11.34
C HIS A 44 -6.55 7.50 -12.78
N PRO A 45 -7.83 7.18 -13.02
CA PRO A 45 -8.35 6.97 -14.36
C PRO A 45 -8.36 8.30 -15.11
N VAL A 46 -7.91 8.26 -16.35
CA VAL A 46 -7.86 9.44 -17.22
C VAL A 46 -8.23 9.06 -18.64
N THR A 47 -8.45 10.07 -19.45
CA THR A 47 -8.60 9.96 -20.89
C THR A 47 -7.41 10.65 -21.54
N ASP A 48 -6.78 10.02 -22.53
CA ASP A 48 -5.67 10.64 -23.26
C ASP A 48 -6.15 11.62 -24.35
N GLY A 49 -5.19 12.21 -25.09
CA GLY A 49 -5.49 13.20 -26.12
C GLY A 49 -6.32 12.67 -27.30
N GLU A 50 -6.42 11.34 -27.44
CA GLU A 50 -7.18 10.66 -28.50
C GLU A 50 -8.50 10.07 -27.96
N ASN A 51 -8.96 10.54 -26.80
CA ASN A 51 -10.15 10.05 -26.12
C ASN A 51 -10.09 8.55 -25.75
N THR A 52 -8.88 8.01 -25.54
CA THR A 52 -8.67 6.60 -25.17
C THR A 52 -8.54 6.45 -23.65
N PRO A 53 -9.15 5.41 -23.04
CA PRO A 53 -8.98 5.14 -21.61
C PRO A 53 -7.52 4.88 -21.24
N ALA A 54 -7.05 5.53 -20.17
CA ALA A 54 -5.71 5.40 -19.66
C ALA A 54 -5.69 5.48 -18.12
N MET A 55 -4.54 5.19 -17.53
CA MET A 55 -4.28 5.28 -16.10
C MET A 55 -3.04 6.12 -15.84
N ASP A 56 -3.18 7.14 -14.99
CA ASP A 56 -2.03 7.80 -14.38
C ASP A 56 -1.64 7.06 -13.09
N CYS A 57 -0.35 6.76 -12.98
CA CYS A 57 0.28 6.07 -11.85
C CYS A 57 1.18 7.06 -11.13
N TYR A 58 0.76 7.52 -9.95
CA TYR A 58 1.50 8.45 -9.10
C TYR A 58 2.34 7.67 -8.09
N HIS A 59 3.66 7.84 -8.14
CA HIS A 59 4.63 7.08 -7.34
C HIS A 59 5.02 7.89 -6.11
N HIS A 60 4.85 7.29 -4.94
CA HIS A 60 5.23 7.89 -3.68
C HIS A 60 6.46 7.17 -3.13
N THR A 61 7.47 7.97 -2.77
CA THR A 61 8.61 7.47 -2.01
C THR A 61 8.17 6.94 -0.65
N HIS A 62 9.03 6.17 0.01
CA HIS A 62 8.81 5.76 1.40
C HIS A 62 8.56 6.95 2.34
N ALA A 63 9.28 8.06 2.13
CA ALA A 63 9.09 9.28 2.91
C ALA A 63 7.70 9.91 2.73
N GLU A 64 7.18 9.95 1.50
CA GLU A 64 5.88 10.56 1.18
C GLU A 64 4.70 9.65 1.56
N ALA A 65 4.88 8.34 1.46
CA ALA A 65 3.84 7.36 1.77
C ALA A 65 3.51 7.31 3.28
N GLY A 66 4.49 7.58 4.15
CA GLY A 66 4.30 7.59 5.61
C GLY A 66 3.63 8.84 6.17
N VAL A 67 3.45 9.89 5.36
CA VAL A 67 2.77 11.12 5.79
C VAL A 67 1.27 10.93 5.61
N ASP A 68 0.60 10.35 6.61
CA ASP A 68 -0.85 10.43 6.67
C ASP A 68 -1.22 11.86 7.10
N GLY A 69 -2.01 12.55 6.28
CA GLY A 69 -2.51 13.90 6.55
C GLY A 69 -3.51 13.95 7.71
N SER A 70 -3.13 13.44 8.89
CA SER A 70 -3.93 13.51 10.12
C SER A 70 -3.24 14.45 11.11
N THR A 71 -3.81 15.63 11.26
CA THR A 71 -3.55 16.53 12.38
C THR A 71 -4.07 15.90 13.68
N ALA A 72 -3.25 15.13 14.39
CA ALA A 72 -3.24 14.99 15.85
C ALA A 72 -2.32 13.82 16.22
N GLY A 73 -1.36 14.08 17.11
CA GLY A 73 -0.67 13.01 17.80
C GLY A 73 -1.67 12.14 18.56
N VAL A 74 -1.61 10.83 18.34
CA VAL A 74 -1.98 9.86 19.35
C VAL A 74 -0.67 9.32 19.91
N ASP A 75 -0.32 9.86 21.05
CA ASP A 75 0.68 9.37 21.98
C ASP A 75 0.41 7.90 22.29
N GLY A 76 1.31 7.04 21.81
CA GLY A 76 1.27 5.61 22.10
C GLY A 76 1.30 5.36 23.61
N SER A 77 0.14 4.98 24.16
CA SER A 77 0.03 4.32 25.45
C SER A 77 -0.64 2.97 25.25
N THR A 78 0.11 1.99 24.74
CA THR A 78 -0.23 0.58 24.99
C THR A 78 0.25 0.24 26.40
N ALA A 79 -0.59 0.54 27.39
CA ALA A 79 -0.43 -0.03 28.72
C ALA A 79 -0.47 -1.55 28.62
N GLY A 80 0.48 -2.21 29.29
CA GLY A 80 0.68 -3.64 29.27
C GLY A 80 -0.55 -4.44 29.71
N VAL A 81 -0.69 -5.63 29.14
CA VAL A 81 -1.50 -6.71 29.70
C VAL A 81 -0.59 -7.88 30.04
N ASP A 82 0.05 -7.76 31.19
CA ASP A 82 0.68 -8.82 31.94
C ASP A 82 -0.40 -9.59 32.72
N GLY A 83 -0.65 -10.82 32.29
CA GLY A 83 -1.59 -11.73 32.93
C GLY A 83 -1.32 -13.17 32.51
N SER A 84 -0.28 -13.77 33.10
CA SER A 84 0.07 -15.18 32.95
C SER A 84 -0.75 -16.09 33.87
N ALA A 85 -0.82 -17.36 33.45
CA ALA A 85 -1.10 -18.59 34.22
C ALA A 85 -2.58 -19.08 34.20
N SER A 86 -2.91 -20.35 33.97
CA SER A 86 -2.16 -21.60 34.20
C SER A 86 -2.60 -22.74 33.25
N ARG A 87 -1.75 -23.77 33.20
CA ARG A 87 -1.81 -25.06 32.47
C ARG A 87 -3.11 -25.84 32.76
N GLU A 88 -3.53 -26.82 31.95
CA GLU A 88 -3.09 -28.22 32.09
C GLU A 88 -3.09 -29.03 30.79
N PHE A 89 -2.07 -29.89 30.70
CA PHE A 89 -1.92 -30.98 29.75
C PHE A 89 -2.93 -32.10 30.04
N GLY A 90 -3.56 -32.64 28.99
CA GLY A 90 -4.28 -33.91 29.03
C GLY A 90 -4.07 -34.65 27.71
N GLY A 91 -3.02 -35.48 27.66
CA GLY A 91 -2.76 -36.40 26.55
C GLY A 91 -3.47 -37.75 26.70
N SER A 92 -3.17 -38.63 25.73
CA SER A 92 -3.50 -40.07 25.61
C SER A 92 -4.80 -40.38 24.84
N ASP A 93 -4.86 -41.34 23.91
CA ASP A 93 -3.86 -42.13 23.17
C ASP A 93 -4.61 -42.89 22.05
N ALA A 94 -3.85 -43.28 21.02
CA ALA A 94 -4.01 -44.39 20.08
C ALA A 94 -5.42 -44.92 19.63
N HIS A 95 -5.66 -44.97 18.31
CA HIS A 95 -5.63 -46.24 17.54
C HIS A 95 -5.91 -46.10 16.02
N LYS A 96 -4.86 -46.38 15.22
CA LYS A 96 -4.79 -47.29 14.06
C LYS A 96 -6.04 -47.63 13.21
N ARG A 97 -5.89 -47.45 11.88
CA ARG A 97 -6.16 -48.36 10.71
C ARG A 97 -6.75 -47.57 9.52
N GLU A 98 -6.03 -47.45 8.39
CA GLU A 98 -6.22 -48.21 7.12
C GLU A 98 -7.69 -48.15 6.64
N ARG A 99 -8.05 -47.66 5.44
CA ARG A 99 -7.41 -47.67 4.12
C ARG A 99 -8.13 -46.66 3.21
#